data_AF-A0A3M1X976-F1
#
_entry.id   AF-A0A3M1X976-F1
#
_cell.length_a   1.000
_cell.length_b   1.000
_cell.length_c   1.000
_cell.angle_alpha   90.00
_cell.angle_beta   90.00
_cell.angle_gamma   90.00
#
_symmetry.space_group_name_H-M   'P 1'
#
loop_
_entity.id
_entity.type
_entity.pdbx_description
1 polymer ?
#
loop_
_entity_poly.entity_id
_entity_poly.type
_entity_poly.pdbx_seq_one_letter_code
_entity_poly.pdbx_strand_id
1 'polypeptide(L)'
;MKKRVFTGAVTALFCAFLAGSVRGDTLLHYPRLHQGLRSLGMGGAYTAVGGDMEGLFYNPATLTSMPFQIEIINPLAEADEDMIDIGEDFFDALDLETD
;
A
#
# COMPACT_ATOMS: atom_id res chain seq x y z
N MET A 1 -35.99 -19.20 31.03
CA MET A 1 -35.94 -17.84 30.44
C MET A 1 -34.61 -17.13 30.68
N LYS A 2 -34.07 -17.12 31.92
CA LYS A 2 -32.77 -16.47 32.25
C LYS A 2 -31.57 -16.88 31.38
N LYS A 3 -31.44 -18.16 31.01
CA LYS A 3 -30.34 -18.65 30.16
C LYS A 3 -30.35 -18.07 28.73
N ARG A 4 -31.53 -17.88 28.12
CA ARG A 4 -31.67 -17.33 26.75
C ARG A 4 -31.37 -15.82 26.71
N VAL A 5 -31.73 -15.10 27.78
CA VAL A 5 -31.40 -13.68 27.95
C VAL A 5 -29.90 -13.49 28.18
N PHE A 6 -29.27 -14.38 28.94
CA PHE A 6 -27.81 -14.36 29.17
C PHE A 6 -27.02 -14.64 27.89
N THR A 7 -27.40 -15.65 27.11
CA THR A 7 -26.74 -15.92 25.82
C THR A 7 -26.89 -14.73 24.87
N GLY A 8 -28.07 -14.12 24.78
CA GLY A 8 -28.28 -12.94 23.95
C GLY A 8 -27.44 -11.73 24.37
N ALA A 9 -27.29 -11.51 25.69
CA ALA A 9 -26.46 -10.44 26.21
C ALA A 9 -24.97 -10.65 25.90
N VAL A 10 -24.48 -11.89 26.00
CA VAL A 10 -23.09 -12.23 25.66
C VAL A 10 -22.83 -12.06 24.17
N THR A 11 -23.74 -12.49 23.31
CA THR A 11 -23.61 -12.31 21.84
C THR A 11 -23.63 -10.82 21.46
N ALA A 12 -24.51 -10.02 22.07
CA ALA A 12 -24.57 -8.57 21.82
C ALA A 12 -23.28 -7.86 22.28
N LEU A 13 -22.73 -8.25 23.43
CA LEU A 13 -21.47 -7.70 23.95
C LEU A 13 -20.27 -8.08 23.07
N PHE A 14 -20.25 -9.30 22.54
CA PHE A 14 -19.23 -9.75 21.58
C PHE A 14 -19.31 -8.99 20.25
N CYS A 15 -20.51 -8.76 19.71
CA CYS A 15 -20.69 -7.94 18.51
C CYS A 15 -20.29 -6.47 18.73
N ALA A 16 -20.60 -5.90 19.89
CA ALA A 16 -20.19 -4.53 20.24
C ALA A 16 -18.67 -4.41 20.38
N PHE A 17 -18.00 -5.42 20.93
CA PHE A 17 -16.54 -5.47 21.03
C PHE A 17 -15.87 -5.56 19.64
N LEU A 18 -16.41 -6.39 18.74
CA LEU A 18 -15.93 -6.48 17.35
C LEU A 18 -16.08 -5.15 16.59
N ALA A 19 -17.19 -4.43 16.80
CA ALA A 19 -17.41 -3.14 16.16
C ALA A 19 -16.46 -2.03 16.69
N GLY A 20 -16.03 -2.11 17.95
CA GLY A 20 -15.12 -1.13 18.57
C GLY A 20 -13.66 -1.19 18.08
N SER A 21 -13.24 -2.32 17.52
CA SER A 21 -11.86 -2.54 17.05
C SER A 21 -11.57 -1.98 15.66
N VAL A 22 -12.58 -1.48 14.94
CA VAL A 22 -12.38 -0.86 13.62
C VAL A 22 -12.18 0.65 13.79
N ARG A 23 -10.97 1.04 14.23
CA ARG A 23 -10.49 2.41 14.11
C ARG A 23 -9.51 2.46 12.94
N GLY A 24 -9.99 2.86 11.77
CA GLY A 24 -9.18 3.01 10.57
C GLY A 24 -8.31 4.26 10.64
N ASP A 25 -7.12 4.14 11.24
CA ASP A 25 -6.14 5.24 11.39
C ASP A 25 -4.98 5.14 10.38
N THR A 26 -5.05 4.16 9.47
CA THR A 26 -3.96 3.77 8.57
C THR A 26 -3.67 4.81 7.49
N LEU A 27 -4.70 5.52 7.01
CA LEU A 27 -4.57 6.53 5.94
C LEU A 27 -3.78 7.77 6.37
N LEU A 28 -3.85 8.16 7.64
CA LEU A 28 -3.15 9.34 8.16
C LEU A 28 -1.66 9.05 8.43
N HIS A 29 -1.36 7.83 8.86
CA HIS A 29 -0.03 7.45 9.31
C HIS A 29 0.87 6.91 8.19
N TYR A 30 0.31 6.42 7.09
CA TYR A 30 1.06 5.81 6.00
C TYR A 30 0.59 6.27 4.61
N PRO A 31 0.82 7.55 4.25
CA PRO A 31 0.41 8.09 2.96
C PRO A 31 1.07 7.40 1.75
N ARG A 32 2.17 6.66 1.99
CA ARG A 32 2.89 5.92 0.94
C ARG A 32 2.38 4.50 0.68
N LEU A 33 1.49 3.96 1.51
CA LEU A 33 0.92 2.62 1.26
C LEU A 33 0.04 2.57 0.01
N HIS A 34 -0.47 3.72 -0.41
CA HIS A 34 -1.29 3.85 -1.62
C HIS A 34 -0.47 4.22 -2.86
N GLN A 35 0.86 4.28 -2.73
CA GLN A 35 1.76 4.53 -3.84
C GLN A 35 2.11 3.21 -4.51
N GLY A 36 1.77 3.12 -5.78
CA GLY A 36 2.05 2.02 -6.67
C GLY A 36 3.54 1.95 -7.02
N LEU A 37 3.95 0.79 -7.53
CA LEU A 37 5.34 0.49 -7.86
C LEU A 37 5.98 1.55 -8.77
N ARG A 38 5.23 2.03 -9.76
CA ARG A 38 5.73 3.00 -10.74
C ARG A 38 6.11 4.34 -10.13
N SER A 39 5.35 4.83 -9.14
CA SER A 39 5.67 6.09 -8.47
C SER A 39 6.85 5.93 -7.51
N LEU A 40 6.96 4.78 -6.85
CA LEU A 40 8.10 4.42 -6.01
C LEU A 40 9.39 4.24 -6.84
N GLY A 41 9.33 3.55 -7.97
CA GLY A 41 10.46 3.33 -8.88
C GLY A 41 11.00 4.61 -9.53
N MET A 42 10.15 5.62 -9.73
CA MET A 42 10.59 6.96 -10.17
C MET A 42 11.04 7.87 -9.01
N GLY A 43 11.24 7.31 -7.81
CA GLY A 43 11.69 8.07 -6.63
C GLY A 43 10.69 9.12 -6.15
N GLY A 44 9.39 8.95 -6.44
CA GLY A 44 8.34 9.90 -6.08
C GLY A 44 8.17 11.08 -7.06
N ALA A 45 8.73 11.00 -8.27
CA ALA A 45 8.60 12.05 -9.30
C ALA A 45 7.20 12.16 -9.95
N TYR A 46 6.18 11.49 -9.39
CA TYR A 46 4.81 11.43 -9.94
C TYR A 46 4.06 12.77 -9.92
N THR A 47 4.62 13.79 -9.30
CA THR A 47 4.07 15.15 -9.33
C THR A 47 4.05 15.74 -10.75
N ALA A 48 4.97 15.32 -11.63
CA ALA A 48 5.08 15.84 -13.01
C ALA A 48 4.79 14.79 -14.08
N VAL A 49 5.00 13.49 -13.78
CA VAL A 49 4.78 12.38 -14.69
C VAL A 49 3.61 11.57 -14.16
N GLY A 50 2.43 11.71 -14.77
CA GLY A 50 1.22 10.98 -14.35
C GLY A 50 0.48 10.35 -15.52
N GLY A 51 -0.71 9.82 -15.26
CA GLY A 51 -1.49 9.05 -16.23
C GLY A 51 -2.23 7.86 -15.64
N ASP A 52 -2.08 7.60 -14.34
CA ASP A 52 -2.69 6.47 -13.64
C ASP A 52 -3.38 6.94 -12.34
N MET A 53 -4.01 6.02 -11.61
CA MET A 53 -4.77 6.32 -10.37
C MET A 53 -3.92 6.97 -9.27
N GLU A 54 -2.62 6.74 -9.27
CA GLU A 54 -1.61 7.40 -8.43
C GLU A 54 -1.73 8.93 -8.39
N GLY A 55 -2.22 9.55 -9.46
CA GLY A 55 -2.44 10.99 -9.53
C GLY A 55 -3.40 11.52 -8.45
N LEU A 56 -4.28 10.67 -7.89
CA LEU A 56 -5.15 11.04 -6.76
C LEU A 56 -4.35 11.40 -5.50
N PHE A 57 -3.16 10.80 -5.32
CA PHE A 57 -2.32 10.96 -4.14
C PHE A 57 -1.10 11.88 -4.37
N TYR A 58 -0.74 12.16 -5.62
CA TYR A 58 0.38 13.04 -5.99
C TYR A 58 -0.06 14.36 -6.64
N ASN A 59 -0.74 14.29 -7.79
CA ASN A 59 -1.13 15.46 -8.56
C ASN A 59 -2.44 15.18 -9.34
N PRO A 60 -3.60 15.66 -8.88
CA PRO A 60 -4.88 15.34 -9.50
C PRO A 60 -5.04 15.90 -10.92
N ALA A 61 -4.20 16.85 -11.34
CA ALA A 61 -4.21 17.35 -12.71
C ALA A 61 -3.83 16.26 -13.73
N THR A 62 -3.09 15.23 -13.31
CA THR A 62 -2.68 14.15 -14.22
C THR A 62 -3.79 13.13 -14.50
N LEU A 63 -4.91 13.18 -13.77
CA LEU A 63 -6.06 12.29 -14.02
C LEU A 63 -6.75 12.61 -15.35
N THR A 64 -6.63 13.84 -15.87
CA THR A 64 -7.29 14.20 -17.12
C THR A 64 -6.70 13.48 -18.33
N SER A 65 -5.46 13.00 -18.22
CA SER A 65 -4.76 12.22 -19.23
C SER A 65 -4.83 10.71 -19.00
N MET A 66 -5.63 10.24 -18.02
CA MET A 66 -5.68 8.84 -17.64
C MET A 66 -6.55 8.02 -18.60
N PRO A 67 -6.03 6.94 -19.21
CA PRO A 67 -6.85 5.96 -19.91
C PRO A 67 -7.64 5.09 -18.92
N PHE A 68 -8.67 4.39 -19.39
CA PHE A 68 -9.44 3.48 -18.54
C PHE A 68 -8.52 2.36 -18.00
N GLN A 69 -8.31 2.33 -16.68
CA GLN A 69 -7.44 1.39 -15.98
C GLN A 69 -8.21 0.80 -14.79
N ILE A 70 -8.16 -0.52 -14.65
CA ILE A 70 -8.70 -1.27 -13.51
C ILE A 70 -7.52 -2.03 -12.89
N GLU A 71 -7.13 -1.65 -11.68
CA GLU A 71 -6.04 -2.28 -10.94
C GLU A 71 -6.65 -3.08 -9.78
N ILE A 72 -6.80 -4.40 -9.96
CA ILE A 72 -7.46 -5.29 -8.98
C ILE A 72 -6.44 -5.88 -8.00
N ILE A 73 -5.18 -5.92 -8.39
CA ILE A 73 -4.08 -6.51 -7.64
C ILE A 73 -2.91 -5.56 -7.77
N ASN A 74 -2.47 -4.95 -6.67
CA ASN A 74 -1.17 -4.30 -6.57
C ASN A 74 -0.13 -5.44 -6.45
N PRO A 75 0.61 -5.80 -7.52
CA PRO A 75 1.53 -6.92 -7.45
C PRO A 75 2.81 -6.43 -6.77
N LEU A 76 2.85 -6.48 -5.44
CA LEU A 76 4.09 -6.36 -4.69
C LEU A 76 4.82 -7.71 -4.70
N ALA A 77 5.11 -8.24 -5.89
CA ALA A 77 5.87 -9.48 -6.08
C ALA A 77 6.45 -9.50 -7.50
N GLU A 78 7.51 -8.73 -7.70
CA GLU A 78 8.38 -8.79 -8.85
C GLU A 78 9.61 -9.61 -8.43
N ALA A 79 9.68 -10.85 -8.91
CA ALA A 79 10.89 -11.66 -8.86
C ALA A 79 11.52 -11.56 -10.25
N ASP A 80 12.32 -10.51 -10.44
CA ASP A 80 13.03 -10.22 -11.68
C ASP A 80 14.53 -10.46 -11.48
N GLU A 81 15.20 -10.97 -12.51
CA GLU A 81 16.65 -11.26 -12.46
C GLU A 81 17.44 -9.96 -12.17
N ASP A 82 16.92 -8.81 -12.64
CA ASP A 82 17.45 -7.47 -12.39
C ASP A 82 17.46 -7.08 -10.89
N MET A 83 16.58 -7.65 -10.04
CA MET A 83 16.62 -7.41 -8.59
C MET A 83 17.76 -8.17 -7.89
N ILE A 84 18.18 -9.30 -8.46
CA ILE A 84 19.36 -10.03 -7.98
C ILE A 84 20.61 -9.23 -8.38
N ASP A 85 20.67 -8.75 -9.62
CA ASP A 85 21.78 -7.95 -10.14
C ASP A 85 21.95 -6.63 -9.37
N ILE A 86 20.88 -5.93 -8.99
CA ILE A 86 20.96 -4.73 -8.12
C ILE A 86 21.57 -5.07 -6.75
N GLY A 87 21.25 -6.24 -6.20
CA GLY A 87 21.83 -6.69 -4.95
C GLY A 87 23.32 -6.98 -5.09
N GLU A 88 23.70 -7.69 -6.15
CA GLU A 88 25.09 -8.01 -6.46
C GLU A 88 25.92 -6.74 -6.74
N ASP A 89 25.41 -5.81 -7.55
CA ASP A 89 26.05 -4.52 -7.85
C ASP A 89 26.25 -3.66 -6.60
N PHE A 90 25.31 -3.70 -5.65
CA PHE A 90 25.42 -2.98 -4.38
C PHE A 90 26.52 -3.56 -3.48
N PHE A 91 26.64 -4.89 -3.42
CA PHE A 91 27.69 -5.55 -2.65
C PHE A 91 29.07 -5.40 -3.31
N ASP A 92 29.15 -5.47 -4.65
CA ASP A 92 30.39 -5.24 -5.40
C ASP A 92 30.92 -3.80 -5.20
N ALA A 93 30.03 -2.81 -5.19
CA ALA A 93 30.39 -1.42 -4.93
C ALA A 93 30.91 -1.19 -3.49
N LEU A 94 30.38 -1.92 -2.50
CA LEU A 94 30.85 -1.84 -1.12
C LEU A 94 32.21 -2.53 -0.93
N ASP A 95 32.43 -3.66 -1.60
CA ASP A 95 33.73 -4.35 -1.56
C ASP A 95 34.82 -3.52 -2.26
N LEU A 96 34.49 -2.80 -3.34
CA LEU A 96 35.41 -1.89 -4.04
C LEU A 96 35.81 -0.64 -3.24
N GLU A 97 35.01 -0.21 -2.25
CA GLU A 97 35.36 0.92 -1.37
C GLU A 97 36.30 0.50 -0.22
N THR A 98 36.49 -0.81 0.01
CA THR A 98 37.23 -1.33 1.17
C THR A 98 38.71 -1.69 0.88
N ASP A 99 39.21 -1.41 -0.34
CA ASP A 99 40.62 -1.48 -0.75
C ASP A 99 41.24 -0.07 -0.98
#